data_AF-A0A936D5E1-F1
#
_entry.id   AF-A0A936D5E1-F1
#
_cell.length_a   1.000
_cell.length_b   1.000
_cell.length_c   1.000
_cell.angle_alpha   90.00
_cell.angle_beta   90.00
_cell.angle_gamma   90.00
#
_symmetry.space_group_name_H-M   'P 1'
#
loop_
_entity.id
_entity.type
_entity.pdbx_description
1 polymer ?
#
loop_
_entity_poly.entity_id
_entity_poly.type
_entity_poly.pdbx_seq_one_letter_code
_entity_poly.pdbx_strand_id
1 'polypeptide(L)'
;MRRPWLALPWVVILACIDPAAQETSPAPMGEPYMVVEGWPTLPVGKPFGRVYGVAVAPNGEIFVAHGADGGSANATPISGDTIFVFDAASGAFLRSFGGGLFRLPHAITFDALGHLWVTDSDAGEIVELDVFGRVLSRAGAR
;
A
#
# COMPACT_ATOMS: atom_id res chain seq x y z
N MET A 1 -17.22 -11.13 -91.78
CA MET A 1 -16.46 -9.89 -91.49
C MET A 1 -17.09 -9.20 -90.29
N ARG A 2 -16.27 -8.86 -89.26
CA ARG A 2 -16.53 -7.95 -88.11
C ARG A 2 -17.53 -8.38 -87.00
N ARG A 3 -16.96 -8.89 -85.87
CA ARG A 3 -17.18 -8.64 -84.40
C ARG A 3 -18.62 -8.61 -83.80
N PRO A 4 -18.88 -8.75 -82.47
CA PRO A 4 -17.99 -8.91 -81.29
C PRO A 4 -18.43 -9.99 -80.26
N TRP A 5 -17.72 -10.03 -79.13
CA TRP A 5 -17.79 -10.93 -77.97
C TRP A 5 -18.99 -10.68 -77.05
N LEU A 6 -19.34 -11.67 -76.19
CA LEU A 6 -19.87 -11.46 -74.83
C LEU A 6 -19.53 -12.64 -73.90
N ALA A 7 -19.18 -12.30 -72.66
CA ALA A 7 -18.59 -13.13 -71.60
C ALA A 7 -19.65 -13.77 -70.68
N LEU A 8 -19.30 -14.86 -69.99
CA LEU A 8 -20.08 -15.46 -68.90
C LEU A 8 -19.48 -15.07 -67.53
N PRO A 9 -20.30 -14.79 -66.50
CA PRO A 9 -19.82 -14.28 -65.21
C PRO A 9 -19.38 -15.41 -64.28
N TRP A 10 -18.37 -15.12 -63.46
CA TRP A 10 -17.91 -15.98 -62.37
C TRP A 10 -18.69 -15.66 -61.10
N VAL A 11 -19.23 -16.69 -60.45
CA VAL A 11 -19.83 -16.60 -59.12
C VAL A 11 -18.70 -16.56 -58.08
N VAL A 12 -18.66 -15.53 -57.24
CA VAL A 12 -17.79 -15.45 -56.07
C VAL A 12 -18.64 -15.75 -54.84
N ILE A 13 -18.30 -16.82 -54.10
CA ILE A 13 -18.90 -17.11 -52.80
C ILE A 13 -18.28 -16.16 -51.79
N LEU A 14 -19.10 -15.26 -51.24
CA LEU A 14 -18.69 -14.35 -50.18
C LEU A 14 -18.72 -15.12 -48.85
N ALA A 15 -17.56 -15.48 -48.32
CA ALA A 15 -17.45 -15.90 -46.93
C ALA A 15 -17.60 -14.64 -46.05
N CYS A 16 -18.63 -14.60 -45.20
CA CYS A 16 -18.77 -13.57 -44.18
C CYS A 16 -17.61 -13.73 -43.18
N ILE A 17 -16.66 -12.81 -43.20
CA ILE A 17 -15.72 -12.63 -42.11
C ILE A 17 -16.48 -11.81 -41.06
N ASP A 18 -16.88 -12.42 -39.95
CA ASP A 18 -17.36 -11.67 -38.79
C ASP A 18 -16.19 -10.83 -38.23
N PRO A 19 -16.24 -9.49 -38.27
CA PRO A 19 -15.14 -8.65 -37.83
C PRO A 19 -15.11 -8.46 -36.29
N ALA A 20 -15.88 -9.24 -35.54
CA ALA A 20 -16.15 -9.02 -34.12
C ALA A 20 -15.40 -9.96 -33.16
N ALA A 21 -14.45 -10.78 -33.64
CA ALA A 21 -13.51 -11.48 -32.78
C ALA A 21 -12.20 -10.70 -32.67
N GLN A 22 -12.29 -9.46 -32.20
CA GLN A 22 -11.11 -8.75 -31.72
C GLN A 22 -10.89 -9.25 -30.30
N GLU A 23 -9.84 -10.06 -30.09
CA GLU A 23 -9.38 -10.38 -28.74
C GLU A 23 -9.16 -9.06 -28.01
N THR A 24 -10.01 -8.76 -27.03
CA THR A 24 -9.77 -7.65 -26.12
C THR A 24 -8.60 -8.06 -25.25
N SER A 25 -7.39 -7.81 -25.73
CA SER A 25 -6.22 -7.79 -24.86
C SER A 25 -6.59 -6.92 -23.66
N PRO A 26 -6.45 -7.41 -22.42
CA PRO A 26 -6.69 -6.56 -21.26
C PRO A 26 -5.82 -5.31 -21.41
N ALA A 27 -6.40 -4.15 -21.11
CA ALA A 27 -5.66 -2.88 -21.10
C ALA A 27 -4.33 -3.10 -20.35
N PRO A 28 -3.21 -2.52 -20.82
CA PRO A 28 -1.93 -2.68 -20.13
C PRO A 28 -2.16 -2.33 -18.67
N MET A 29 -1.88 -3.29 -17.78
CA MET A 29 -1.77 -3.02 -16.35
C MET A 29 -0.88 -1.79 -16.22
N GLY A 30 -1.33 -0.79 -15.46
CA GLY A 30 -0.71 0.54 -15.38
C GLY A 30 0.80 0.50 -15.14
N GLU A 31 1.46 1.65 -15.31
CA GLU A 31 2.92 1.82 -15.22
C GLU A 31 3.57 0.84 -14.22
N PRO A 32 4.65 0.13 -14.62
CA PRO A 32 5.27 -0.89 -13.78
C PRO A 32 5.68 -0.30 -12.43
N TYR A 33 5.55 -1.09 -11.36
CA TYR A 33 6.09 -0.70 -10.06
C TYR A 33 7.60 -0.50 -10.15
N MET A 34 8.06 0.67 -9.70
CA MET A 34 9.47 1.04 -9.69
C MET A 34 9.91 1.36 -8.26
N VAL A 35 11.09 0.87 -7.89
CA VAL A 35 11.73 1.23 -6.63
C VAL A 35 12.16 2.70 -6.69
N VAL A 36 11.80 3.48 -5.67
CA VAL A 36 12.32 4.83 -5.48
C VAL A 36 13.55 4.74 -4.57
N GLU A 37 14.73 4.80 -5.18
CA GLU A 37 16.00 4.71 -4.45
C GLU A 37 16.13 5.85 -3.43
N GLY A 38 16.64 5.53 -2.23
CA GLY A 38 16.83 6.51 -1.14
C GLY A 38 15.55 6.87 -0.37
N TRP A 39 14.42 6.24 -0.68
CA TRP A 39 13.16 6.40 0.05
C TRP A 39 12.87 5.19 0.95
N PRO A 40 12.53 5.36 2.24
CA PRO A 40 12.51 6.61 3.01
C PRO A 40 13.90 6.99 3.55
N THR A 41 14.08 8.27 3.90
CA THR A 41 15.29 8.75 4.59
C THR A 41 15.09 8.69 6.10
N LEU A 42 15.84 7.83 6.78
CA LEU A 42 15.82 7.69 8.23
C LEU A 42 16.66 8.79 8.91
N PRO A 43 16.19 9.34 10.06
CA PRO A 43 16.98 10.30 10.81
C PRO A 43 18.14 9.60 11.54
N VAL A 44 19.25 10.32 11.70
CA VAL A 44 20.45 9.80 12.36
C VAL A 44 20.12 9.34 13.79
N GLY A 45 20.53 8.11 14.14
CA GLY A 45 20.33 7.54 15.47
C GLY A 45 18.93 6.99 15.74
N LYS A 46 18.03 6.96 14.74
CA LYS A 46 16.74 6.24 14.83
C LYS A 46 16.57 5.28 13.64
N PRO A 47 17.30 4.15 13.62
CA PRO A 47 17.02 3.11 12.63
C PRO A 47 15.62 2.52 12.87
N PHE A 48 15.05 1.89 11.84
CA PHE A 48 13.93 0.98 12.07
C PHE A 48 14.41 -0.23 12.87
N GLY A 49 13.57 -0.69 13.79
CA GLY A 49 13.59 -2.09 14.20
C GLY A 49 12.90 -2.96 13.14
N ARG A 50 12.29 -4.07 13.54
CA ARG A 50 11.48 -4.87 12.60
C ARG A 50 10.21 -4.12 12.22
N VAL A 51 10.00 -3.88 10.93
CA VAL A 51 8.78 -3.26 10.40
C VAL A 51 7.68 -4.32 10.30
N TYR A 52 6.48 -3.99 10.79
CA TYR A 52 5.31 -4.88 10.79
C TYR A 52 4.16 -4.36 9.95
N GLY A 53 3.99 -3.04 9.86
CA GLY A 53 2.84 -2.45 9.20
C GLY A 53 3.16 -1.09 8.61
N VAL A 54 2.45 -0.75 7.53
CA VAL A 54 2.49 0.55 6.87
C VAL A 54 1.06 1.01 6.60
N ALA A 55 0.78 2.28 6.78
CA ALA A 55 -0.50 2.89 6.45
C ALA A 55 -0.29 4.27 5.81
N VAL A 56 -1.21 4.63 4.90
CA VAL A 56 -1.25 5.95 4.28
C VAL A 56 -2.36 6.74 4.96
N ALA A 57 -2.00 7.87 5.57
CA ALA A 57 -2.96 8.78 6.16
C ALA A 57 -3.80 9.48 5.06
N PRO A 58 -4.99 10.02 5.38
CA PRO A 58 -5.82 10.75 4.41
C PRO A 58 -5.12 11.96 3.77
N ASN A 59 -4.12 12.54 4.43
CA ASN A 59 -3.30 13.65 3.92
C ASN A 59 -2.12 13.17 3.04
N GLY A 60 -1.94 11.86 2.86
CA GLY A 60 -0.86 11.26 2.09
C GLY A 60 0.42 10.96 2.89
N GLU A 61 0.51 11.32 4.17
CA GLU A 61 1.67 10.94 4.99
C GLU A 61 1.73 9.41 5.17
N ILE A 62 2.95 8.86 5.21
CA ILE A 62 3.18 7.43 5.38
C ILE A 62 3.55 7.14 6.82
N PHE A 63 2.78 6.28 7.47
CA PHE A 63 3.00 5.81 8.83
C PHE A 63 3.57 4.40 8.77
N VAL A 64 4.65 4.16 9.50
CA VAL A 64 5.32 2.86 9.57
C VAL A 64 5.37 2.41 11.02
N ALA A 65 4.73 1.27 11.31
CA ALA A 65 4.82 0.58 12.58
C ALA A 65 6.02 -0.36 12.58
N HIS A 66 6.90 -0.17 13.56
CA HIS A 66 8.06 -1.01 13.78
C HIS A 66 8.24 -1.33 15.26
N GLY A 67 8.90 -2.46 15.53
CA GLY A 67 9.28 -2.88 16.87
C GLY A 67 10.67 -2.43 17.28
N ALA A 68 11.15 -3.02 18.37
CA ALA A 68 12.54 -2.92 18.80
C ALA A 68 13.49 -3.73 17.89
N ASP A 69 14.79 -3.44 18.01
CA ASP A 69 15.85 -4.23 17.40
C ASP A 69 15.80 -5.68 17.94
N GLY A 70 15.88 -6.68 17.05
CA GLY A 70 15.97 -8.10 17.45
C GLY A 70 14.66 -8.89 17.48
N GLY A 71 13.50 -8.27 17.23
CA GLY A 71 12.32 -8.96 16.68
C GLY A 71 11.60 -9.98 17.56
N SER A 72 11.57 -9.82 18.88
CA SER A 72 10.82 -10.72 19.77
C SER A 72 9.75 -10.00 20.59
N ALA A 73 8.78 -10.80 21.04
CA ALA A 73 7.70 -10.37 21.90
C ALA A 73 8.25 -9.72 23.17
N ASN A 74 7.70 -8.56 23.55
CA ASN A 74 8.21 -7.81 24.69
C ASN A 74 7.31 -7.99 25.91
N ALA A 75 7.88 -8.44 27.03
CA ALA A 75 7.14 -8.51 28.30
C ALA A 75 6.66 -7.12 28.75
N THR A 76 7.40 -6.07 28.39
CA THR A 76 7.10 -4.66 28.67
C THR A 76 6.97 -3.86 27.38
N PRO A 77 6.25 -2.73 27.37
CA PRO A 77 6.22 -1.85 26.21
C PRO A 77 7.62 -1.41 25.75
N ILE A 78 7.79 -1.28 24.43
CA ILE A 78 9.03 -0.82 23.80
C ILE A 78 9.25 0.64 24.20
N SER A 79 10.44 0.98 24.71
CA SER A 79 10.72 2.35 25.18
C SER A 79 10.90 3.36 24.05
N GLY A 80 11.48 2.95 22.92
CA GLY A 80 11.64 3.78 21.73
C GLY A 80 10.34 4.01 20.99
N ASP A 81 10.28 5.09 20.22
CA ASP A 81 9.16 5.34 19.31
C ASP A 81 9.00 4.17 18.34
N THR A 82 7.74 3.78 18.11
CA THR A 82 7.36 2.59 17.33
C THR A 82 6.56 2.93 16.08
N ILE A 83 6.13 4.19 15.94
CA ILE A 83 5.48 4.71 14.74
C ILE A 83 6.34 5.84 14.18
N PHE A 84 6.84 5.68 12.97
CA PHE A 84 7.53 6.73 12.23
C PHE A 84 6.64 7.25 11.12
N VAL A 85 6.69 8.56 10.88
CA VAL A 85 5.89 9.24 9.88
C VAL A 85 6.79 9.92 8.85
N PHE A 86 6.49 9.72 7.58
CA PHE A 86 7.25 10.23 6.45
C PHE A 86 6.36 11.00 5.48
N ASP A 87 6.95 11.99 4.82
CA ASP A 87 6.37 12.60 3.63
C ASP A 87 6.42 11.60 2.47
N ALA A 88 5.29 11.37 1.80
CA ALA A 88 5.22 10.37 0.73
C ALA A 88 6.07 10.71 -0.48
N ALA A 89 6.14 11.99 -0.86
CA ALA A 89 6.83 12.40 -2.08
C ALA A 89 8.35 12.40 -1.92
N SER A 90 8.86 12.94 -0.82
CA SER A 90 10.29 13.09 -0.56
C SER A 90 10.89 11.97 0.27
N GLY A 91 10.09 11.24 1.05
CA GLY A 91 10.60 10.28 2.02
C GLY A 91 11.25 10.91 3.24
N ALA A 92 11.09 12.22 3.42
CA ALA A 92 11.58 12.93 4.57
C ALA A 92 10.90 12.44 5.83
N PHE A 93 11.69 12.13 6.86
CA PHE A 93 11.18 11.88 8.19
C PHE A 93 10.52 13.14 8.76
N LEU A 94 9.26 13.03 9.17
CA LEU A 94 8.47 14.13 9.71
C LEU A 94 8.44 14.10 11.23
N ARG A 95 8.10 12.95 11.81
CA ARG A 95 7.97 12.76 13.26
C ARG A 95 7.96 11.27 13.63
N SER A 96 8.11 11.00 14.92
CA SER A 96 7.94 9.68 15.51
C SER A 96 7.18 9.78 16.84
N PHE A 97 6.48 8.72 17.20
CA PHE A 97 5.78 8.59 18.48
C PHE A 97 5.58 7.10 18.83
N GLY A 98 4.90 6.82 19.96
CA GLY A 98 4.55 5.46 20.36
C GLY A 98 5.51 4.82 21.34
N GLY A 99 6.52 5.55 21.83
CA GLY A 99 7.37 5.11 22.93
C GLY A 99 6.56 4.78 24.18
N GLY A 100 6.75 3.57 24.69
CA GLY A 100 6.06 3.04 25.86
C GLY A 100 4.59 2.64 25.62
N LEU A 101 4.07 2.74 24.39
CA LEU A 101 2.66 2.44 24.11
C LEU A 101 2.41 0.98 23.75
N PHE A 102 3.36 0.33 23.09
CA PHE A 102 3.16 -0.97 22.45
C PHE A 102 4.23 -1.98 22.85
N ARG A 103 3.86 -3.25 23.00
CA ARG A 103 4.78 -4.39 23.12
C ARG A 103 5.15 -4.93 21.74
N LEU A 104 4.16 -5.05 20.85
CA LEU A 104 4.34 -5.52 19.47
C LEU A 104 3.31 -4.86 18.53
N PRO A 105 3.55 -3.61 18.07
CA PRO A 105 2.65 -2.93 17.13
C PRO A 105 2.75 -3.62 15.76
N HIS A 106 1.70 -4.32 15.36
CA HIS A 106 1.73 -5.22 14.20
C HIS A 106 1.05 -4.61 12.96
N ALA A 107 -0.28 -4.69 12.88
CA ALA A 107 -1.06 -4.07 11.82
C ALA A 107 -1.43 -2.63 12.18
N ILE A 108 -1.42 -1.74 11.19
CA ILE A 108 -1.88 -0.36 11.31
C ILE A 108 -2.77 0.04 10.14
N THR A 109 -3.77 0.89 10.39
CA THR A 109 -4.64 1.44 9.35
C THR A 109 -5.27 2.75 9.79
N PHE A 110 -5.75 3.56 8.83
CA PHE A 110 -6.53 4.76 9.11
C PHE A 110 -8.01 4.49 8.87
N ASP A 111 -8.86 5.04 9.73
CA ASP A 111 -10.30 5.12 9.48
C ASP A 111 -10.69 6.37 8.67
N ALA A 112 -11.98 6.49 8.36
CA ALA A 112 -12.52 7.63 7.62
C ALA A 112 -12.48 8.96 8.38
N LEU A 113 -12.29 8.94 9.70
CA LEU A 113 -12.14 10.13 10.54
C LEU A 113 -10.68 10.58 10.65
N GLY A 114 -9.74 9.80 10.11
CA GLY A 114 -8.31 10.07 10.18
C GLY A 114 -7.68 9.60 11.49
N HIS A 115 -8.33 8.72 12.24
CA HIS A 115 -7.71 8.08 13.40
C HIS A 115 -6.87 6.88 12.94
N LEU A 116 -5.73 6.70 13.58
CA LEU A 116 -4.83 5.58 13.36
C LEU A 116 -5.20 4.45 14.32
N TRP A 117 -5.50 3.29 13.76
CA TRP A 117 -5.77 2.06 14.50
C TRP A 117 -4.53 1.18 14.46
N VAL A 118 -4.06 0.74 15.62
CA VAL A 118 -2.86 -0.10 15.78
C VAL A 118 -3.21 -1.34 16.59
N THR A 119 -2.88 -2.53 16.07
CA THR A 119 -2.97 -3.78 16.84
C THR A 119 -1.69 -4.01 17.64
N ASP A 120 -1.78 -4.19 18.95
CA ASP A 120 -0.69 -4.71 19.77
C ASP A 120 -0.87 -6.21 19.97
N SER A 121 -0.20 -7.00 19.13
CA SER A 121 -0.39 -8.46 19.10
C SER A 121 0.04 -9.16 20.39
N ASP A 122 1.00 -8.59 21.11
CA ASP A 122 1.48 -9.15 22.39
C ASP A 122 0.63 -8.71 23.57
N ALA A 123 0.15 -7.46 23.56
CA ALA A 123 -0.72 -6.96 24.61
C ALA A 123 -2.17 -7.44 24.47
N GLY A 124 -2.55 -7.97 23.29
CA GLY A 124 -3.91 -8.46 23.04
C GLY A 124 -4.93 -7.33 22.93
N GLU A 125 -4.50 -6.17 22.46
CA GLU A 125 -5.34 -4.98 22.35
C GLU A 125 -5.22 -4.29 20.99
N ILE A 126 -6.22 -3.46 20.70
CA ILE A 126 -6.25 -2.53 19.58
C ILE A 126 -6.30 -1.14 20.20
N VAL A 127 -5.43 -0.25 19.72
CA VAL A 127 -5.31 1.12 20.19
C VAL A 127 -5.71 2.06 19.06
N GLU A 128 -6.66 2.94 19.35
CA GLU A 128 -7.05 4.05 18.48
C GLU A 128 -6.27 5.29 18.89
N LEU A 129 -5.62 5.94 17.92
CA LEU A 129 -4.78 7.11 18.10
C LEU A 129 -5.25 8.24 17.18
N ASP A 130 -5.05 9.49 17.59
CA ASP A 130 -5.03 10.58 16.63
C ASP A 130 -3.71 10.61 15.83
N VAL A 131 -3.67 11.45 14.79
CA VAL A 131 -2.54 11.58 13.85
C VAL A 131 -1.22 12.05 14.49
N PHE A 132 -1.27 12.51 15.75
CA PHE A 132 -0.13 12.94 16.55
C PHE A 132 0.27 11.89 17.60
N GLY A 133 -0.40 10.75 17.64
CA GLY A 133 -0.08 9.64 18.53
C GLY A 133 -0.74 9.71 19.91
N ARG A 134 -1.73 10.59 20.12
CA ARG A 134 -2.49 10.59 21.38
C ARG A 134 -3.53 9.47 21.34
N VAL A 135 -3.57 8.69 22.42
CA VAL A 135 -4.56 7.62 22.59
C VAL A 135 -5.97 8.21 22.74
N LEU A 136 -6.87 7.75 21.87
CA LEU A 136 -8.29 8.08 21.89
C LEU A 136 -9.09 6.98 22.60
N SER A 137 -8.81 5.72 22.26
CA SER A 137 -9.46 4.56 22.89
C SER A 137 -8.59 3.31 22.82
N ARG A 138 -8.97 2.29 23.60
CA ARG A 138 -8.36 0.95 23.61
C ARG A 138 -9.46 -0.09 23.68
N ALA A 139 -9.33 -1.16 22.91
CA ALA A 139 -10.24 -2.29 22.91
C ALA A 139 -9.46 -3.61 22.95
N GLY A 140 -9.88 -4.52 23.81
CA GLY A 140 -9.17 -5.78 24.07
C GLY A 140 -9.33 -6.16 25.53
N ALA A 141 -9.21 -7.44 25.81
CA ALA A 141 -9.28 -7.96 27.16
C ALA A 141 -8.04 -8.80 27.42
N ARG A 142 -7.50 -8.65 28.63
CA ARG A 142 -6.51 -9.57 29.17
C ARG A 142 -7.19 -10.77 29.79
#